data_AF-A0A2S2NGB3-F1
#
_entry.id   AF-A0A2S2NGB3-F1
#
_cell.length_a   1.000
_cell.length_b   1.000
_cell.length_c   1.000
_cell.angle_alpha   90.00
_cell.angle_beta   90.00
_cell.angle_gamma   90.00
#
_symmetry.space_group_name_H-M   'P 1'
#
loop_
_entity.id
_entity.type
_entity.pdbx_description
1 polymer ?
#
loop_
_entity_poly.entity_id
_entity_poly.type
_entity_poly.pdbx_seq_one_letter_code
_entity_poly.pdbx_strand_id
1 'polypeptide(L)'
;LIVLLFIDCCTVGIKYDHVENTETTINSEKAHYLNMVKPQRFVETNSVFNRLFVHYFAKNIYNTPYYDLFFASIKSDFIKLLQLSVEKTPIKFHLELKATYYRPYVENSFDDRTFKTSAVEVFLGSDLDEIVEHSFSKLMSEEDTSYMDRRGGFTLSCIDGIGLGMCSYTLYDGPHIPLPKRKDNTNDDDNEENDDDNEKNDNDNENYDDDNEENNDDSEENDDDSEDNDDDSYLF
;
A
#
# COMPACT_ATOMS: atom_id res chain seq x y z
N LEU A 1 -11.63 -13.55 -27.37
CA LEU A 1 -10.54 -12.61 -27.67
C LEU A 1 -11.16 -11.21 -27.77
N ILE A 2 -11.32 -10.51 -26.66
CA ILE A 2 -11.86 -9.14 -26.67
C ILE A 2 -10.64 -8.23 -26.81
N VAL A 3 -10.45 -7.69 -28.02
CA VAL A 3 -9.47 -6.66 -28.30
C VAL A 3 -10.04 -5.36 -27.72
N LEU A 4 -9.59 -4.98 -26.52
CA LEU A 4 -9.79 -3.61 -26.02
C LEU A 4 -8.90 -2.70 -26.86
N LEU A 5 -9.51 -2.01 -27.81
CA LEU A 5 -8.88 -0.90 -28.52
C LEU A 5 -8.64 0.22 -27.50
N PHE A 6 -7.42 0.30 -26.99
CA PHE A 6 -6.90 1.48 -26.33
C PHE A 6 -6.83 2.57 -27.40
N ILE A 7 -7.80 3.47 -27.40
CA ILE A 7 -7.68 4.75 -28.09
C ILE A 7 -6.73 5.58 -27.22
N ASP A 8 -5.50 5.75 -27.71
CA ASP A 8 -4.56 6.77 -27.26
C ASP A 8 -5.26 8.12 -27.35
N CYS A 9 -5.42 8.82 -26.22
CA CYS A 9 -6.07 10.12 -26.18
C CYS A 9 -5.21 11.24 -26.78
N CYS A 10 -3.99 10.94 -27.24
CA CYS A 10 -3.00 11.96 -27.61
C CYS A 10 -2.58 11.86 -29.09
N THR A 11 -3.51 12.10 -30.01
CA THR A 11 -3.16 12.48 -31.39
C THR A 11 -3.98 13.67 -31.87
N VAL A 12 -3.84 14.81 -31.18
CA VAL A 12 -4.04 16.12 -31.81
C VAL A 12 -2.94 17.05 -31.30
N GLY A 13 -1.95 17.33 -32.15
CA GLY A 13 -0.95 18.36 -31.88
C GLY A 13 -1.62 19.73 -31.91
N ILE A 14 -2.05 20.22 -30.74
CA ILE A 14 -2.54 21.59 -30.56
C ILE A 14 -1.36 22.41 -30.07
N LYS A 15 -0.97 23.44 -30.83
CA LYS A 15 -0.07 24.49 -30.34
C LYS A 15 -0.78 25.23 -29.20
N TYR A 16 -0.20 25.23 -28.01
CA TYR A 16 -0.68 26.04 -26.90
C TYR A 16 -0.07 27.44 -27.02
N ASP A 17 -0.90 28.44 -27.33
CA ASP A 17 -0.60 29.81 -26.92
C ASP A 17 -0.93 29.92 -25.43
N HIS A 18 0.03 30.44 -24.63
CA HIS A 18 -0.15 30.62 -23.20
C HIS A 18 -1.22 31.70 -22.94
N VAL A 19 -2.40 31.28 -22.52
CA VAL A 19 -3.48 32.16 -22.05
C VAL A 19 -3.70 31.88 -20.58
N GLU A 20 -3.47 32.88 -19.73
CA GLU A 20 -3.81 32.78 -18.31
C GLU A 20 -5.33 32.78 -18.17
N ASN A 21 -5.90 31.69 -17.63
CA ASN A 21 -7.32 31.61 -17.34
C ASN A 21 -7.62 32.33 -16.02
N THR A 22 -8.67 33.14 -16.00
CA THR A 22 -9.14 33.79 -14.77
C THR A 22 -9.66 32.75 -13.76
N GLU A 23 -9.50 33.00 -12.46
CA GLU A 23 -9.98 32.11 -11.38
C GLU A 23 -11.47 31.76 -11.52
N THR A 24 -12.28 32.70 -12.01
CA THR A 24 -13.70 32.50 -12.28
C THR A 24 -13.96 31.45 -13.35
N THR A 25 -13.13 31.41 -14.40
CA THR A 25 -13.22 30.40 -15.46
C THR A 25 -12.84 29.03 -14.92
N ILE A 26 -11.72 28.94 -14.18
CA ILE A 26 -11.27 27.70 -13.54
C ILE A 26 -12.37 27.15 -12.63
N ASN A 27 -12.95 27.98 -11.76
CA ASN A 27 -13.99 27.56 -10.84
C ASN A 27 -15.26 27.08 -11.55
N SER A 28 -15.65 27.74 -12.65
CA SER A 28 -16.81 27.31 -13.45
C SER A 28 -16.58 25.98 -14.17
N GLU A 29 -15.36 25.72 -14.63
CA GLU A 29 -14.97 24.45 -15.23
C GLU A 29 -14.93 23.34 -14.17
N LYS A 30 -14.34 23.60 -13.00
CA LYS A 30 -14.36 22.68 -11.86
C LYS A 30 -15.80 22.27 -11.49
N ALA A 31 -16.70 23.24 -11.39
CA ALA A 31 -18.11 22.99 -11.13
C ALA A 31 -18.81 22.17 -12.23
N HIS A 32 -18.44 22.40 -13.50
CA HIS A 32 -18.95 21.60 -14.62
C HIS A 32 -18.51 20.13 -14.54
N TYR A 33 -17.24 19.85 -14.22
CA TYR A 33 -16.73 18.49 -14.07
C TYR A 33 -17.40 17.73 -12.92
N LEU A 34 -17.66 18.39 -11.79
CA LEU A 34 -18.37 17.79 -10.66
C LEU A 34 -19.83 17.44 -10.98
N ASN A 35 -20.46 18.16 -11.90
CA ASN A 35 -21.87 17.98 -12.29
C ASN A 35 -22.10 16.92 -13.40
N MET A 36 -21.06 16.20 -13.83
CA MET A 36 -21.21 15.19 -14.89
C MET A 36 -21.99 13.95 -14.42
N VAL A 37 -23.01 13.58 -15.20
CA VAL A 37 -24.10 12.65 -14.84
C VAL A 37 -23.69 11.16 -14.75
N LYS A 38 -22.43 10.80 -15.02
CA LYS A 38 -21.94 9.42 -14.86
C LYS A 38 -20.60 9.40 -14.12
N PRO A 39 -20.54 8.79 -12.91
CA PRO A 39 -19.28 8.62 -12.20
C PRO A 39 -18.37 7.70 -13.01
N GLN A 40 -17.09 8.03 -12.98
CA GLN A 40 -16.04 7.24 -13.61
C GLN A 40 -15.77 6.01 -12.74
N ARG A 41 -15.59 4.85 -13.38
CA ARG A 41 -15.64 3.55 -12.69
C ARG A 41 -14.41 2.72 -12.94
N PHE A 42 -14.06 1.91 -11.95
CA PHE A 42 -13.03 0.89 -12.07
C PHE A 42 -13.54 -0.30 -12.87
N VAL A 43 -12.82 -0.65 -13.93
CA VAL A 43 -13.09 -1.82 -14.77
C VAL A 43 -11.99 -2.85 -14.55
N GLU A 44 -12.37 -4.11 -14.30
CA GLU A 44 -11.43 -5.22 -14.20
C GLU A 44 -10.70 -5.40 -15.54
N THR A 45 -9.37 -5.29 -15.53
CA THR A 45 -8.53 -5.44 -16.73
C THR A 45 -7.85 -6.80 -16.77
N ASN A 46 -7.48 -7.35 -15.61
CA ASN A 46 -6.81 -8.63 -15.50
C ASN A 46 -7.04 -9.26 -14.13
N SER A 47 -6.96 -10.59 -14.05
CA SER A 47 -7.05 -11.36 -12.81
C SER A 47 -6.14 -12.58 -12.90
N VAL A 48 -5.40 -12.87 -11.83
CA VAL A 48 -4.42 -13.97 -11.75
C VAL A 48 -4.71 -14.82 -10.51
N PHE A 49 -4.18 -16.06 -10.48
CA PHE A 49 -4.24 -16.97 -9.33
C PHE A 49 -5.67 -17.20 -8.82
N ASN A 50 -6.58 -17.60 -9.70
CA ASN A 50 -7.99 -17.82 -9.36
C ASN A 50 -8.65 -16.62 -8.66
N ARG A 51 -8.38 -15.41 -9.15
CA ARG A 51 -8.87 -14.12 -8.61
C ARG A 51 -8.27 -13.71 -7.26
N LEU A 52 -7.18 -14.34 -6.83
CA LEU A 52 -6.40 -13.87 -5.68
C LEU A 52 -5.87 -12.46 -5.93
N PHE A 53 -5.36 -12.21 -7.14
CA PHE A 53 -4.87 -10.90 -7.55
C PHE A 53 -5.71 -10.37 -8.72
N VAL A 54 -6.30 -9.19 -8.56
CA VAL A 54 -7.14 -8.53 -9.56
C VAL A 54 -6.63 -7.12 -9.83
N HIS A 55 -6.53 -6.76 -11.10
CA HIS A 55 -6.21 -5.42 -11.55
C HIS A 55 -7.47 -4.73 -12.07
N TYR A 56 -7.69 -3.50 -11.62
CA TYR A 56 -8.71 -2.61 -12.15
C TYR A 56 -8.06 -1.37 -12.75
N PHE A 57 -8.77 -0.73 -13.68
CA PHE A 57 -8.37 0.54 -14.26
C PHE A 57 -9.57 1.47 -14.39
N ALA A 58 -9.41 2.71 -13.95
CA ALA A 58 -10.34 3.80 -14.18
C ALA A 58 -9.68 4.81 -15.14
N LYS A 59 -10.17 4.85 -16.39
CA LYS A 59 -9.68 5.78 -17.43
C LYS A 59 -10.24 7.17 -17.18
N ASN A 60 -9.46 8.22 -17.41
CA ASN A 60 -9.94 9.61 -17.40
C ASN A 60 -10.72 9.97 -18.68
N ILE A 61 -11.94 9.47 -18.79
CA ILE A 61 -12.85 9.66 -19.94
C ILE A 61 -13.14 11.13 -20.22
N TYR A 62 -13.19 11.96 -19.18
CA TYR A 62 -13.56 13.38 -19.30
C TYR A 62 -12.38 14.31 -19.51
N ASN A 63 -11.17 13.75 -19.62
CA ASN A 63 -9.94 14.50 -19.78
C ASN A 63 -9.81 15.59 -18.71
N THR A 64 -10.22 15.26 -17.47
CA THR A 64 -10.14 16.16 -16.33
C THR A 64 -8.68 16.60 -16.18
N PRO A 65 -8.40 17.92 -16.18
CA PRO A 65 -7.02 18.40 -16.25
C PRO A 65 -6.30 18.36 -14.89
N TYR A 66 -7.05 18.23 -13.79
CA TYR A 66 -6.51 18.28 -12.44
C TYR A 66 -6.74 16.97 -11.67
N TYR A 67 -5.72 16.55 -10.92
CA TYR A 67 -5.75 15.30 -10.15
C TYR A 67 -6.81 15.30 -9.05
N ASP A 68 -6.97 16.41 -8.32
CA ASP A 68 -7.99 16.60 -7.27
C ASP A 68 -9.40 16.27 -7.77
N LEU A 69 -9.76 16.82 -8.93
CA LEU A 69 -11.07 16.60 -9.57
C LEU A 69 -11.21 15.19 -10.09
N PHE A 70 -10.16 14.64 -10.71
CA PHE A 70 -10.18 13.27 -11.21
C PHE A 70 -10.39 12.28 -10.06
N PHE A 71 -9.63 12.41 -8.97
CA PHE A 71 -9.76 11.58 -7.77
C PHE A 71 -11.14 11.73 -7.10
N ALA A 72 -11.65 12.95 -6.97
CA ALA A 72 -13.01 13.18 -6.47
C ALA A 72 -14.06 12.45 -7.32
N SER A 73 -13.89 12.40 -8.64
CA SER A 73 -14.83 11.76 -9.56
C SER A 73 -14.88 10.23 -9.45
N ILE A 74 -13.79 9.59 -9.02
CA ILE A 74 -13.67 8.13 -8.87
C ILE A 74 -13.79 7.64 -7.43
N LYS A 75 -13.62 8.53 -6.43
CA LYS A 75 -13.54 8.19 -4.99
C LYS A 75 -14.70 7.28 -4.55
N SER A 76 -15.93 7.67 -4.90
CA SER A 76 -17.11 6.92 -4.48
C SER A 76 -17.21 5.51 -5.09
N ASP A 77 -16.71 5.31 -6.31
CA ASP A 77 -16.67 4.00 -6.95
C ASP A 77 -15.54 3.14 -6.36
N PHE A 78 -14.40 3.78 -6.03
CA PHE A 78 -13.29 3.12 -5.36
C PHE A 78 -13.69 2.58 -3.98
N ILE A 79 -14.32 3.41 -3.14
CA ILE A 79 -14.79 3.01 -1.81
C ILE A 79 -15.77 1.84 -1.91
N LYS A 80 -16.72 1.90 -2.85
CA LYS A 80 -17.67 0.79 -3.08
C LYS A 80 -16.95 -0.49 -3.49
N LEU A 81 -15.93 -0.40 -4.35
CA LEU A 81 -15.14 -1.56 -4.77
C LEU A 81 -14.37 -2.17 -3.59
N LEU A 82 -13.74 -1.35 -2.75
CA LEU A 82 -13.04 -1.81 -1.54
C LEU A 82 -14.02 -2.44 -0.56
N GLN A 83 -15.18 -1.83 -0.33
CA GLN A 83 -16.22 -2.32 0.56
C GLN A 83 -16.71 -3.71 0.12
N LEU A 84 -17.07 -3.87 -1.15
CA LEU A 84 -17.54 -5.16 -1.70
C LEU A 84 -16.47 -6.27 -1.65
N SER A 85 -15.19 -5.89 -1.62
CA SER A 85 -14.07 -6.82 -1.58
C SER A 85 -13.75 -7.22 -0.15
N VAL A 86 -13.70 -6.25 0.77
CA VAL A 86 -13.37 -6.48 2.19
C VAL A 86 -14.46 -7.24 2.94
N GLU A 87 -15.72 -7.14 2.50
CA GLU A 87 -16.84 -7.95 3.01
C GLU A 87 -16.62 -9.46 2.80
N LYS A 88 -15.80 -9.86 1.82
CA LYS A 88 -15.51 -11.27 1.51
C LYS A 88 -14.27 -11.77 2.22
N THR A 89 -13.21 -10.98 2.15
CA THR A 89 -11.88 -11.30 2.70
C THR A 89 -11.15 -9.99 2.98
N PRO A 90 -10.25 -9.93 3.97
CA PRO A 90 -9.28 -8.84 4.03
C PRO A 90 -8.58 -8.69 2.68
N ILE A 91 -8.19 -7.47 2.35
CA ILE A 91 -7.52 -7.16 1.08
C ILE A 91 -6.25 -6.35 1.30
N LYS A 92 -5.36 -6.42 0.32
CA LYS A 92 -4.19 -5.55 0.20
C LYS A 92 -4.19 -4.93 -1.18
N PHE A 93 -4.07 -3.62 -1.28
CA PHE A 93 -4.11 -2.93 -2.57
C PHE A 93 -3.01 -1.89 -2.74
N HIS A 94 -2.69 -1.55 -3.97
CA HIS A 94 -1.85 -0.40 -4.32
C HIS A 94 -2.45 0.37 -5.50
N LEU A 95 -2.09 1.64 -5.64
CA LEU A 95 -2.55 2.51 -6.72
C LEU A 95 -1.42 2.79 -7.71
N GLU A 96 -1.76 2.94 -8.99
CA GLU A 96 -0.85 3.30 -10.07
C GLU A 96 -1.46 4.45 -10.89
N LEU A 97 -0.96 5.68 -10.72
CA LEU A 97 -1.35 6.83 -11.53
C LEU A 97 -0.62 6.81 -12.86
N LYS A 98 -1.34 6.97 -13.98
CA LYS A 98 -0.76 7.08 -15.32
C LYS A 98 -1.06 8.46 -15.89
N ALA A 99 -0.02 9.13 -16.36
CA ALA A 99 -0.12 10.46 -16.95
C ALA A 99 1.00 10.69 -17.96
N THR A 100 0.69 11.46 -19.00
CA THR A 100 1.67 11.92 -19.98
C THR A 100 2.12 13.33 -19.64
N TYR A 101 3.43 13.54 -19.66
CA TYR A 101 4.08 14.84 -19.48
C TYR A 101 4.76 15.29 -20.76
N TYR A 102 5.03 16.57 -20.91
CA TYR A 102 5.85 17.10 -21.98
C TYR A 102 6.77 18.21 -21.47
N ARG A 103 7.82 18.52 -22.23
CA ARG A 103 8.63 19.72 -21.96
C ARG A 103 8.22 20.85 -22.90
N PRO A 104 7.85 22.03 -22.37
CA PRO A 104 7.68 23.21 -23.19
C PRO A 104 8.92 23.48 -24.02
N TYR A 105 8.72 23.94 -25.26
CA TYR A 105 9.79 24.32 -26.21
C TYR A 105 10.73 23.19 -26.67
N VAL A 106 10.41 21.94 -26.35
CA VAL A 106 11.12 20.77 -26.88
C VAL A 106 10.15 19.95 -27.72
N GLU A 107 10.40 19.90 -29.03
CA GLU A 107 9.59 19.10 -29.95
C GLU A 107 9.65 17.60 -29.58
N ASN A 108 8.52 16.91 -29.69
CA ASN A 108 8.38 15.48 -29.43
C ASN A 108 8.86 15.04 -28.02
N SER A 109 8.61 15.89 -27.02
CA SER A 109 9.03 15.66 -25.62
C SER A 109 7.98 14.95 -24.76
N PHE A 110 6.95 14.38 -25.37
CA PHE A 110 5.92 13.63 -24.65
C PHE A 110 6.51 12.38 -24.01
N ASP A 111 6.19 12.16 -22.75
CA ASP A 111 6.76 11.13 -21.91
C ASP A 111 5.69 10.55 -20.99
N ASP A 112 5.41 9.26 -21.15
CA ASP A 112 4.41 8.56 -20.36
C ASP A 112 5.01 8.13 -19.03
N ARG A 113 4.34 8.52 -17.95
CA ARG A 113 4.80 8.28 -16.58
C ARG A 113 3.77 7.50 -15.78
N THR A 114 4.29 6.71 -14.85
CA THR A 114 3.49 5.95 -13.92
C THR A 114 4.05 6.13 -12.51
N PHE A 115 3.20 6.56 -11.59
CA PHE A 115 3.52 6.72 -10.17
C PHE A 115 2.75 5.67 -9.38
N LYS A 116 3.38 5.08 -8.36
CA LYS A 116 2.83 3.92 -7.66
C LYS A 116 2.94 4.10 -6.16
N THR A 117 1.87 3.80 -5.44
CA THR A 117 1.90 3.78 -3.97
C THR A 117 2.41 2.44 -3.44
N SER A 118 2.91 2.47 -2.20
CA SER A 118 3.08 1.25 -1.41
C SER A 118 1.73 0.56 -1.18
N ALA A 119 1.74 -0.76 -1.05
CA ALA A 119 0.53 -1.51 -0.78
C ALA A 119 -0.03 -1.24 0.64
N VAL A 120 -1.35 -1.08 0.74
CA VAL A 120 -2.12 -0.81 1.95
C VAL A 120 -3.06 -1.97 2.22
N GLU A 121 -3.15 -2.40 3.47
CA GLU A 121 -4.01 -3.48 3.92
C GLU A 121 -5.33 -2.92 4.43
N VAL A 122 -6.44 -3.59 4.13
CA VAL A 122 -7.78 -3.16 4.52
C VAL A 122 -8.52 -4.35 5.11
N PHE A 123 -9.05 -4.12 6.30
CA PHE A 123 -9.83 -5.10 7.05
C PHE A 123 -11.29 -4.65 7.18
N LEU A 124 -12.17 -5.60 7.49
CA LEU A 124 -13.57 -5.30 7.71
C LEU A 124 -13.70 -4.30 8.87
N GLY A 125 -14.47 -3.23 8.67
CA GLY A 125 -14.66 -2.17 9.67
C GLY A 125 -13.56 -1.09 9.69
N SER A 126 -12.56 -1.16 8.81
CA SER A 126 -11.59 -0.07 8.62
C SER A 126 -12.29 1.17 8.05
N ASP A 127 -11.79 2.36 8.36
CA ASP A 127 -12.26 3.61 7.74
C ASP A 127 -11.79 3.68 6.28
N LEU A 128 -12.69 3.31 5.35
CA LEU A 128 -12.39 3.30 3.93
C LEU A 128 -12.21 4.71 3.36
N ASP A 129 -12.91 5.71 3.88
CA ASP A 129 -12.80 7.08 3.41
C ASP A 129 -11.42 7.64 3.74
N GLU A 130 -10.95 7.45 4.97
CA GLU A 130 -9.61 7.87 5.40
C GLU A 130 -8.51 7.12 4.64
N ILE A 131 -8.63 5.80 4.50
CA ILE A 131 -7.65 4.98 3.77
C ILE A 131 -7.52 5.43 2.30
N VAL A 132 -8.65 5.70 1.65
CA VAL A 132 -8.67 6.16 0.25
C VAL A 132 -8.06 7.54 0.12
N GLU A 133 -8.43 8.50 0.97
CA GLU A 133 -7.87 9.86 0.94
C GLU A 133 -6.36 9.87 1.22
N HIS A 134 -5.92 9.09 2.21
CA HIS A 134 -4.50 8.94 2.49
C HIS A 134 -3.76 8.29 1.31
N SER A 135 -4.37 7.31 0.64
CA SER A 135 -3.78 6.67 -0.54
C SER A 135 -3.66 7.63 -1.73
N PHE A 136 -4.65 8.49 -1.96
CA PHE A 136 -4.58 9.54 -2.99
C PHE A 136 -3.53 10.61 -2.63
N SER A 137 -3.50 11.05 -1.37
CA SER A 137 -2.50 12.01 -0.90
C SER A 137 -1.07 11.48 -1.05
N LYS A 138 -0.87 10.19 -0.73
CA LYS A 138 0.43 9.53 -0.94
C LYS A 138 0.78 9.48 -2.42
N LEU A 139 -0.17 9.15 -3.29
CA LEU A 139 0.05 9.12 -4.74
C LEU A 139 0.46 10.49 -5.29
N MET A 140 -0.14 11.57 -4.80
CA MET A 140 0.26 12.95 -5.13
C MET A 140 1.67 13.26 -4.64
N SER A 141 2.01 12.90 -3.40
CA SER A 141 3.36 13.14 -2.88
C SER A 141 4.45 12.40 -3.67
N GLU A 142 4.16 11.21 -4.18
CA GLU A 142 5.09 10.46 -5.04
C GLU A 142 5.28 11.15 -6.40
N GLU A 143 4.22 11.73 -6.97
CA GLU A 143 4.29 12.52 -8.21
C GLU A 143 5.09 13.81 -7.99
N ASP A 144 4.75 14.59 -6.96
CA ASP A 144 5.44 15.84 -6.60
C ASP A 144 6.94 15.62 -6.35
N THR A 145 7.28 14.65 -5.48
CA THR A 145 8.67 14.37 -5.10
C THR A 145 9.51 13.85 -6.27
N SER A 146 8.89 13.08 -7.17
CA SER A 146 9.62 12.46 -8.28
C SER A 146 9.78 13.38 -9.47
N TYR A 147 8.81 14.27 -9.72
CA TYR A 147 8.73 15.01 -10.99
C TYR A 147 8.72 16.53 -10.82
N MET A 148 8.05 17.08 -9.81
CA MET A 148 8.03 18.53 -9.57
C MET A 148 9.30 19.01 -8.87
N ASP A 149 9.77 18.29 -7.84
CA ASP A 149 10.87 18.76 -7.00
C ASP A 149 12.27 18.47 -7.57
N ARG A 150 12.43 17.43 -8.41
CA ARG A 150 13.76 16.91 -8.76
C ARG A 150 14.39 17.42 -10.06
N ARG A 151 13.64 17.86 -11.07
CA ARG A 151 14.21 18.46 -12.31
C ARG A 151 13.16 18.70 -13.41
N GLY A 152 13.21 19.90 -13.99
CA GLY A 152 13.45 19.96 -15.44
C GLY A 152 12.30 20.33 -16.36
N GLY A 153 11.38 21.19 -15.90
CA GLY A 153 10.47 21.91 -16.80
C GLY A 153 9.53 21.00 -17.58
N PHE A 154 9.04 19.94 -16.94
CA PHE A 154 7.94 19.16 -17.50
C PHE A 154 6.60 19.75 -17.05
N THR A 155 5.61 19.64 -17.91
CA THR A 155 4.24 20.06 -17.65
C THR A 155 3.33 18.86 -17.91
N LEU A 156 2.34 18.68 -17.05
CA LEU A 156 1.31 17.66 -17.24
C LEU A 156 0.56 17.94 -18.56
N SER A 157 0.55 16.96 -19.46
CA SER A 157 -0.25 17.01 -20.69
C SER A 157 -1.66 16.49 -20.42
N CYS A 158 -1.75 15.27 -19.89
CA CYS A 158 -3.01 14.62 -19.58
C CYS A 158 -2.86 13.54 -18.52
N ILE A 159 -3.95 13.30 -17.80
CA ILE A 159 -4.09 12.17 -16.90
C ILE A 159 -4.74 11.05 -17.71
N ASP A 160 -4.06 9.92 -17.88
CA ASP A 160 -4.62 8.77 -18.62
C ASP A 160 -5.65 8.01 -17.78
N GLY A 161 -5.34 7.86 -16.50
CA GLY A 161 -6.19 7.20 -15.53
C GLY A 161 -5.42 6.63 -14.35
N ILE A 162 -6.11 5.81 -13.57
CA ILE A 162 -5.54 5.17 -12.38
C ILE A 162 -5.79 3.66 -12.41
N GLY A 163 -4.73 2.91 -12.14
CA GLY A 163 -4.76 1.48 -11.89
C GLY A 163 -4.91 1.18 -10.40
N LEU A 164 -5.64 0.12 -10.10
CA LEU A 164 -5.76 -0.46 -8.77
C LEU A 164 -5.35 -1.92 -8.84
N GLY A 165 -4.24 -2.27 -8.19
CA GLY A 165 -3.87 -3.67 -7.96
C GLY A 165 -4.39 -4.11 -6.61
N MET A 166 -5.19 -5.18 -6.57
CA MET A 166 -5.82 -5.67 -5.35
C MET A 166 -5.56 -7.17 -5.18
N CYS A 167 -5.12 -7.55 -3.99
CA CYS A 167 -4.88 -8.92 -3.57
C CYS A 167 -5.85 -9.27 -2.44
N SER A 168 -6.56 -10.39 -2.55
CA SER A 168 -7.36 -10.93 -1.45
C SER A 168 -6.50 -11.82 -0.55
N TYR A 169 -6.73 -11.76 0.76
CA TYR A 169 -6.18 -12.75 1.68
C TYR A 169 -7.11 -13.96 1.66
N THR A 170 -6.82 -14.94 0.80
CA THR A 170 -7.43 -16.26 0.98
C THR A 170 -6.78 -16.89 2.22
N LEU A 171 -7.55 -17.06 3.28
CA LEU A 171 -7.17 -18.00 4.34
C LEU A 171 -7.04 -19.36 3.65
N TYR A 172 -5.81 -19.83 3.50
CA TYR A 172 -5.53 -21.17 3.05
C TYR A 172 -6.14 -22.12 4.08
N ASP A 173 -7.27 -22.75 3.75
CA ASP A 173 -7.65 -24.04 4.32
C ASP A 173 -6.77 -25.12 3.66
N GLY A 174 -5.45 -24.96 3.85
CA GLY A 174 -4.45 -25.92 3.40
C GLY A 174 -4.45 -27.13 4.34
N PRO A 175 -4.02 -28.31 3.87
CA PRO A 175 -3.97 -29.49 4.72
C PRO A 175 -3.13 -29.16 5.95
N HIS A 176 -3.69 -29.41 7.15
CA HIS A 176 -2.98 -29.34 8.41
C HIS A 176 -1.67 -30.10 8.25
N ILE A 177 -0.55 -29.39 8.17
CA ILE A 177 0.77 -30.02 8.21
C ILE A 177 0.89 -30.55 9.63
N PRO A 178 0.84 -31.87 9.86
CA PRO A 178 1.01 -32.39 11.20
C PRO A 178 2.43 -32.03 11.62
N LEU A 179 2.59 -31.41 12.78
CA LEU A 179 3.91 -31.19 13.33
C LEU A 179 4.62 -32.55 13.39
N PRO A 180 5.91 -32.63 12.98
CA PRO A 180 6.67 -33.87 13.11
C PRO A 180 6.60 -34.31 14.57
N LYS A 181 6.25 -35.58 14.79
CA LYS A 181 6.22 -36.17 16.13
C LYS A 181 7.59 -35.92 16.76
N ARG A 182 7.59 -35.39 17.99
CA ARG A 182 8.81 -35.27 18.78
C ARG A 182 9.47 -36.65 18.79
N LYS A 183 10.74 -36.70 18.38
CA LYS A 183 11.57 -37.87 18.60
C LYS A 183 11.88 -37.88 20.08
N ASP A 184 11.25 -38.78 20.81
CA ASP A 184 11.76 -39.14 22.13
C ASP A 184 13.13 -39.78 21.87
N ASN A 185 14.19 -39.11 22.33
CA ASN A 185 15.54 -39.65 22.27
C ASN A 185 15.64 -40.77 23.30
N THR A 186 15.16 -41.95 22.97
CA THR A 186 15.59 -43.17 23.66
C THR A 186 16.91 -43.58 23.03
N ASN A 187 18.01 -43.06 23.58
CA ASN A 187 19.31 -43.68 23.42
C ASN A 187 19.33 -44.92 24.31
N ASP A 188 18.71 -46.00 23.82
CA ASP A 188 19.08 -47.33 24.28
C ASP A 188 19.94 -47.92 23.16
N ASP A 189 21.24 -47.67 23.30
CA ASP A 189 22.27 -48.57 22.81
C ASP A 189 21.95 -49.96 23.38
N ASP A 190 21.86 -51.00 22.55
CA ASP A 190 22.25 -52.35 22.98
C ASP A 190 22.62 -53.23 21.78
N ASN A 191 23.90 -53.59 21.78
CA ASN A 191 24.52 -54.63 20.97
C ASN A 191 24.11 -56.02 21.50
N GLU A 192 24.13 -57.01 20.62
CA GLU A 192 23.83 -58.41 20.89
C GLU A 192 24.76 -59.10 21.93
N GLU A 193 24.15 -60.00 22.71
CA GLU A 193 24.67 -61.28 23.28
C GLU A 193 25.70 -61.26 24.44
N ASN A 194 25.26 -61.64 25.67
CA ASN A 194 25.41 -63.00 26.26
C ASN A 194 25.26 -63.02 27.79
N ASP A 195 24.48 -64.03 28.24
CA ASP A 195 24.57 -64.91 29.42
C ASP A 195 24.92 -64.43 30.85
N ASP A 196 24.13 -65.04 31.75
CA ASP A 196 24.38 -65.48 33.13
C ASP A 196 24.29 -64.50 34.32
N ASP A 197 23.25 -64.80 35.10
CA ASP A 197 23.24 -65.00 36.55
C ASP A 197 23.41 -63.82 37.54
N ASN A 198 22.36 -63.74 38.36
CA ASN A 198 22.36 -63.66 39.83
C ASN A 198 22.19 -62.31 40.55
N GLU A 199 21.16 -62.36 41.41
CA GLU A 199 21.07 -61.85 42.78
C GLU A 199 21.04 -60.35 43.09
N LYS A 200 19.93 -59.98 43.77
CA LYS A 200 19.86 -59.15 45.00
C LYS A 200 20.22 -57.66 44.82
N ASN A 201 19.71 -56.70 45.57
CA ASN A 201 18.70 -56.57 46.61
C ASN A 201 18.59 -55.05 46.86
N ASP A 202 17.46 -54.65 47.44
CA ASP A 202 17.31 -53.66 48.51
C ASP A 202 17.78 -52.20 48.31
N ASN A 203 16.82 -51.31 48.61
CA ASN A 203 16.97 -50.12 49.48
C ASN A 203 17.82 -48.96 48.93
N ASP A 204 17.60 -47.69 49.24
CA ASP A 204 16.63 -46.90 50.00
C ASP A 204 16.89 -45.45 49.53
N ASN A 205 15.90 -44.57 49.68
CA ASN A 205 15.98 -43.17 50.16
C ASN A 205 17.24 -42.33 49.78
N GLU A 206 17.13 -41.10 49.27
CA GLU A 206 17.00 -39.92 50.14
C GLU A 206 16.69 -38.63 49.36
N ASN A 207 15.93 -37.80 50.06
CA ASN A 207 15.53 -36.43 49.81
C ASN A 207 16.71 -35.46 49.98
N TYR A 208 16.82 -34.41 49.17
CA TYR A 208 17.43 -33.13 49.56
C TYR A 208 16.68 -31.96 48.91
N ASP A 209 16.10 -31.14 49.78
CA ASP A 209 15.71 -29.75 49.55
C ASP A 209 16.97 -28.91 49.23
N ASP A 210 16.87 -27.87 48.41
CA ASP A 210 17.57 -26.61 48.70
C ASP A 210 16.89 -25.41 48.01
N ASP A 211 16.79 -24.34 48.80
CA ASP A 211 16.07 -23.09 48.58
C ASP A 211 16.94 -22.02 47.88
N ASN A 212 16.27 -20.92 47.49
CA ASN A 212 16.80 -19.56 47.27
C ASN A 212 17.67 -19.31 46.03
N GLU A 213 17.62 -18.16 45.36
CA GLU A 213 17.58 -16.80 45.92
C GLU A 213 17.03 -15.77 44.90
N GLU A 214 16.21 -14.84 45.39
CA GLU A 214 15.92 -13.55 44.76
C GLU A 214 17.20 -12.72 44.55
N ASN A 215 17.22 -11.87 43.54
CA ASN A 215 17.87 -10.55 43.64
C ASN A 215 17.16 -9.55 42.73
N ASN A 216 16.51 -8.58 43.37
CA ASN A 216 16.26 -7.24 42.84
C ASN A 216 17.57 -6.44 42.92
N ASP A 217 17.76 -5.45 42.04
CA ASP A 217 18.39 -4.19 42.45
C ASP A 217 18.06 -3.06 41.46
N ASP A 218 17.48 -2.01 42.04
CA ASP A 218 17.22 -0.68 41.51
C ASP A 218 18.48 0.21 41.62
N SER A 219 18.59 1.24 40.78
CA SER A 219 19.12 2.59 41.11
C SER A 219 19.04 3.48 39.85
N GLU A 220 18.16 4.50 39.84
CA GLU A 220 18.37 5.91 40.27
C GLU A 220 19.28 6.70 39.28
N GLU A 221 18.66 7.58 38.47
CA GLU A 221 18.57 9.05 38.63
C GLU A 221 19.86 9.82 38.29
N ASN A 222 19.74 10.78 37.36
CA ASN A 222 20.34 12.12 37.47
C ASN A 222 19.61 13.06 36.51
N ASP A 223 18.99 14.08 37.09
CA ASP A 223 18.59 15.34 36.47
C ASP A 223 19.83 16.17 36.10
N ASP A 224 19.71 17.03 35.09
CA ASP A 224 20.41 18.31 35.09
C ASP A 224 19.68 19.31 34.16
N ASP A 225 19.11 20.32 34.79
CA ASP A 225 18.52 21.52 34.21
C ASP A 225 19.60 22.45 33.64
N SER A 226 19.29 23.20 32.57
CA SER A 226 19.72 24.60 32.48
C SER A 226 18.83 25.42 31.56
N GLU A 227 18.55 26.61 32.07
CA GLU A 227 17.58 27.64 31.69
C GLU A 227 18.00 28.50 30.48
N ASP A 228 16.97 29.04 29.81
CA ASP A 228 16.80 30.39 29.27
C ASP A 228 17.94 31.14 28.55
N ASN A 229 17.63 31.67 27.36
CA ASN A 229 17.32 33.09 27.16
C ASN A 229 17.04 33.43 25.67
N ASP A 230 15.86 34.02 25.46
CA ASP A 230 15.56 35.26 24.70
C ASP A 230 15.96 35.49 23.23
N ASP A 231 14.91 35.85 22.47
CA ASP A 231 14.78 36.94 21.49
C ASP A 231 15.84 37.14 20.38
N ASP A 232 15.38 37.06 19.12
CA ASP A 232 15.21 38.26 18.27
C ASP A 232 14.68 37.93 16.85
N SER A 233 13.42 38.29 16.63
CA SER A 233 12.91 39.21 15.59
C SER A 233 13.51 39.32 14.16
N TYR A 234 12.59 39.28 13.18
CA TYR A 234 12.47 40.06 11.92
C TYR A 234 13.35 39.86 10.66
N LEU A 235 12.61 39.79 9.53
CA LEU A 235 12.88 40.25 8.15
C LEU A 235 14.05 39.63 7.36
N PHE A 236 13.74 38.88 6.29
CA PHE A 236 13.56 39.40 4.91
C PHE A 236 12.96 38.32 4.00
#